data_AF-A0A382PXW1-F1
#
_entry.id   AF-A0A382PXW1-F1
#
_cell.length_a   1.000
_cell.length_b   1.000
_cell.length_c   1.000
_cell.angle_alpha   90.00
_cell.angle_beta   90.00
_cell.angle_gamma   90.00
#
_symmetry.space_group_name_H-M   'P 1'
#
loop_
_entity.id
_entity.type
_entity.pdbx_description
1 polymer ?
#
loop_
_entity_poly.entity_id
_entity_poly.type
_entity_poly.pdbx_seq_one_letter_code
_entity_poly.pdbx_strand_id
1 'polypeptide(L)'
;MIDQTKLPNSLEYVTYTDYNDVAAAIRNLVIRGAPAIGVAGAFGLALAALQSSSETTDDFLSDLEKAKKILFETRPTAINLS
;
A
#
# COMPACT_ATOMS: atom_id res chain seq x y z
N MET A 1 1.92 9.91 -5.53
CA MET A 1 0.49 9.77 -5.20
C MET A 1 -0.07 11.14 -4.84
N ILE A 2 -1.31 11.49 -5.21
CA ILE A 2 -1.92 12.77 -4.77
C ILE A 2 -2.42 12.61 -3.33
N ASP A 3 -2.16 13.58 -2.45
CA ASP A 3 -2.80 13.64 -1.13
C ASP A 3 -4.25 14.15 -1.25
N GLN A 4 -5.20 13.22 -1.23
CA GLN A 4 -6.61 13.57 -1.37
C GLN A 4 -7.20 14.30 -0.15
N THR A 5 -6.50 14.34 1.00
CA THR A 5 -6.95 15.08 2.19
C THR A 5 -6.77 16.60 2.05
N LYS A 6 -5.90 17.03 1.12
CA LYS A 6 -5.58 18.44 0.86
C LYS A 6 -6.52 19.09 -0.14
N LEU A 7 -7.17 18.29 -0.98
CA LEU A 7 -8.14 18.78 -1.95
C LEU A 7 -9.42 19.29 -1.26
N PRO A 8 -10.05 20.36 -1.78
CA PRO A 8 -9.68 21.10 -3.00
C PRO A 8 -8.67 22.24 -2.78
N ASN A 9 -8.17 22.42 -1.55
CA ASN A 9 -7.38 23.61 -1.16
C ASN A 9 -5.96 23.62 -1.75
N SER A 10 -5.30 22.46 -1.78
CA SER A 10 -3.97 22.30 -2.40
C SER A 10 -3.84 20.97 -3.13
N LEU A 11 -3.10 21.00 -4.25
CA LEU A 11 -2.68 19.81 -4.98
C LEU A 11 -1.26 19.45 -4.54
N GLU A 12 -1.15 18.45 -3.68
CA GLU A 12 0.13 17.97 -3.14
C GLU A 12 0.39 16.52 -3.56
N TYR A 13 1.66 16.22 -3.83
CA TYR A 13 2.12 14.89 -4.19
C TYR A 13 2.98 14.31 -3.07
N VAL A 14 2.68 13.06 -2.71
CA VAL A 14 3.43 12.28 -1.73
C VAL A 14 4.08 11.09 -2.41
N THR A 15 5.33 10.84 -2.06
CA THR A 15 6.13 9.70 -2.52
C THR A 15 6.28 8.73 -1.36
N TYR A 16 6.11 7.44 -1.64
CA TYR A 16 6.28 6.37 -0.67
C TYR A 16 7.39 5.44 -1.14
N THR A 17 8.28 5.09 -0.24
CA THR A 17 9.38 4.14 -0.47
C THR A 17 9.29 2.91 0.43
N ASP A 18 8.28 2.87 1.31
CA ASP A 18 7.99 1.78 2.24
C ASP A 18 6.52 1.36 2.10
N TYR A 19 6.27 0.04 2.03
CA TYR A 19 4.90 -0.49 1.93
C TYR A 19 4.07 -0.21 3.20
N ASN A 20 4.71 -0.03 4.35
CA ASN A 20 4.04 0.38 5.59
C ASN A 20 3.48 1.81 5.49
N ASP A 21 4.20 2.71 4.83
CA ASP A 21 3.72 4.08 4.60
C ASP A 21 2.56 4.10 3.60
N VAL A 22 2.60 3.25 2.57
CA VAL A 22 1.46 3.04 1.67
C VAL A 22 0.24 2.54 2.47
N ALA A 23 0.43 1.58 3.37
CA ALA A 23 -0.64 1.07 4.21
C ALA A 23 -1.22 2.18 5.12
N ALA A 24 -0.37 3.00 5.73
CA ALA A 24 -0.79 4.15 6.53
C ALA A 24 -1.56 5.19 5.70
N ALA A 25 -1.13 5.46 4.46
CA ALA A 25 -1.78 6.38 3.55
C ALA A 25 -3.21 5.92 3.15
N ILE A 26 -3.42 4.61 2.98
CA ILE A 26 -4.75 4.03 2.75
C ILE A 26 -5.64 4.17 4.01
N ARG A 27 -5.10 3.82 5.20
CA ARG A 27 -5.84 3.94 6.47
C ARG A 27 -6.27 5.38 6.76
N ASN A 28 -5.37 6.34 6.52
CA ASN A 28 -5.58 7.76 6.79
C ASN A 28 -6.31 8.51 5.67
N LEU A 29 -6.83 7.80 4.66
CA LEU A 29 -7.60 8.36 3.54
C LEU A 29 -6.84 9.36 2.66
N VAL A 30 -5.51 9.39 2.75
CA VAL A 30 -4.64 10.04 1.76
C VAL A 30 -4.86 9.38 0.39
N ILE A 31 -4.96 8.05 0.39
CA ILE A 31 -5.35 7.23 -0.76
C ILE A 31 -6.75 6.70 -0.52
N ARG A 32 -7.70 7.06 -1.39
CA ARG A 32 -9.08 6.59 -1.31
C ARG A 32 -9.71 6.41 -2.69
N GLY A 33 -10.81 5.67 -2.72
CA GLY A 33 -11.44 5.17 -3.94
C GLY A 33 -10.99 3.74 -4.22
N ALA A 34 -11.92 2.81 -4.40
CA ALA A 34 -11.62 1.39 -4.44
C ALA A 34 -10.60 1.00 -5.53
N PRO A 35 -10.66 1.53 -6.77
CA PRO A 35 -9.62 1.25 -7.78
C PRO A 35 -8.24 1.79 -7.39
N ALA A 36 -8.16 3.00 -6.83
CA ALA A 36 -6.89 3.61 -6.43
C ALA A 36 -6.25 2.86 -5.24
N ILE A 37 -7.08 2.39 -4.30
CA ILE A 37 -6.64 1.55 -3.18
C ILE A 37 -6.07 0.22 -3.70
N GLY A 38 -6.72 -0.43 -4.68
CA GLY A 38 -6.21 -1.67 -5.28
C GLY A 38 -4.84 -1.49 -5.93
N VAL A 39 -4.68 -0.43 -6.74
CA VAL A 39 -3.39 -0.10 -7.37
C VAL A 39 -2.32 0.24 -6.33
N ALA A 40 -2.66 1.02 -5.30
CA ALA A 40 -1.73 1.33 -4.22
C ALA A 40 -1.30 0.08 -3.44
N GLY A 41 -2.22 -0.84 -3.16
CA GLY A 41 -1.90 -2.13 -2.54
C GLY A 41 -0.94 -2.96 -3.40
N ALA A 42 -1.17 -3.03 -4.71
CA ALA A 42 -0.28 -3.76 -5.62
C ALA A 42 1.13 -3.17 -5.66
N PHE A 43 1.27 -1.84 -5.76
CA PHE A 43 2.57 -1.19 -5.69
C PHE A 43 3.21 -1.27 -4.31
N GLY A 44 2.42 -1.27 -3.23
CA GLY A 44 2.89 -1.55 -1.88
C GLY A 44 3.49 -2.95 -1.78
N LEU A 45 2.86 -3.96 -2.37
CA LEU A 45 3.40 -5.32 -2.39
C LEU A 45 4.69 -5.41 -3.23
N ALA A 46 4.77 -4.66 -4.34
CA ALA A 46 6.00 -4.54 -5.11
C ALA A 46 7.14 -3.87 -4.31
N LEU A 47 6.84 -2.85 -3.50
CA LEU A 47 7.81 -2.26 -2.58
C LEU A 47 8.27 -3.29 -1.53
N ALA A 48 7.35 -4.07 -0.96
CA ALA A 48 7.72 -5.13 -0.02
C ALA A 48 8.65 -6.17 -0.66
N ALA A 49 8.42 -6.53 -1.91
CA ALA A 49 9.31 -7.41 -2.67
C ALA A 49 10.72 -6.80 -2.81
N LEU A 50 10.81 -5.52 -3.14
CA LEU A 50 12.09 -4.81 -3.28
C LEU A 50 12.82 -4.61 -1.94
N GLN A 51 12.09 -4.60 -0.83
CA GLN A 51 12.63 -4.42 0.51
C GLN A 51 12.99 -5.73 1.21
N SER A 52 12.52 -6.89 0.71
CA SER A 52 12.87 -8.18 1.28
C SER A 52 14.36 -8.45 1.10
N SER A 53 15.03 -8.83 2.19
CA SER A 53 16.41 -9.29 2.21
C SER A 53 16.53 -10.81 2.27
N SER A 54 15.44 -11.52 1.98
CA SER A 54 15.38 -12.97 2.08
C SER A 54 16.26 -13.65 1.03
N GLU A 55 17.05 -14.64 1.44
CA GLU A 55 17.95 -15.40 0.57
C GLU A 55 17.28 -16.62 -0.05
N THR A 56 16.16 -17.07 0.52
CA THR A 56 15.38 -18.21 0.04
C THR A 56 14.03 -17.75 -0.51
N THR A 57 13.51 -18.53 -1.47
CA THR A 57 12.17 -18.29 -2.03
C THR A 57 11.08 -18.40 -0.95
N ASP A 58 11.22 -19.33 -0.01
CA ASP A 58 10.20 -19.55 1.03
C ASP A 58 10.13 -18.37 2.01
N ASP A 59 11.28 -17.83 2.42
CA ASP A 59 11.34 -16.64 3.28
C ASP A 59 10.84 -15.40 2.55
N PHE A 60 11.18 -15.26 1.25
CA PHE A 60 10.68 -14.18 0.41
C PHE A 60 9.15 -14.22 0.29
N LEU A 61 8.57 -15.40 0.04
CA LEU A 61 7.10 -15.57 0.01
C LEU A 61 6.46 -15.27 1.37
N SER A 62 7.12 -15.64 2.47
CA SER A 62 6.67 -15.31 3.83
C SER A 62 6.63 -13.80 4.07
N ASP A 63 7.64 -13.06 3.58
CA ASP A 63 7.66 -11.60 3.68
C ASP A 63 6.54 -10.94 2.86
N LEU A 64 6.31 -11.43 1.64
CA LEU A 64 5.20 -10.95 0.82
C LEU A 64 3.83 -11.22 1.46
N GLU A 65 3.64 -12.37 2.08
CA GLU A 65 2.37 -12.69 2.75
C GLU A 65 2.13 -11.79 3.97
N LYS A 66 3.18 -11.48 4.75
CA LYS A 66 3.10 -10.48 5.84
C LYS A 66 2.73 -9.10 5.30
N ALA A 67 3.38 -8.65 4.24
CA ALA A 67 3.11 -7.34 3.63
C ALA A 67 1.70 -7.26 3.05
N LYS A 68 1.25 -8.30 2.35
CA LYS A 68 -0.12 -8.44 1.85
C LYS A 68 -1.12 -8.28 2.99
N LYS A 69 -0.94 -9.01 4.10
CA LYS A 69 -1.80 -8.88 5.27
C LYS A 69 -1.88 -7.44 5.78
N ILE A 70 -0.74 -6.77 5.93
CA ILE A 70 -0.67 -5.37 6.39
C ILE A 70 -1.43 -4.43 5.43
N LEU A 71 -1.24 -4.58 4.12
CA LEU A 71 -1.85 -3.73 3.10
C LEU A 71 -3.36 -3.97 2.97
N PHE A 72 -3.81 -5.21 3.13
CA PHE A 72 -5.22 -5.58 2.96
C PHE A 72 -6.07 -5.32 4.21
N GLU A 73 -5.46 -5.45 5.40
CA GLU A 73 -6.12 -5.09 6.66
C GLU A 73 -6.33 -3.58 6.83
N THR A 74 -5.78 -2.75 5.93
CA THR A 74 -6.01 -1.30 5.98
C THR A 74 -7.49 -0.94 5.86
N ARG A 75 -8.26 -1.65 5.02
CA ARG A 75 -9.69 -1.43 4.77
C ARG A 75 -10.39 -2.72 4.32
N PRO A 76 -10.85 -3.59 5.24
CA PRO A 76 -11.38 -4.92 4.94
C PRO A 76 -12.66 -4.94 4.08
N THR A 77 -13.34 -3.79 3.94
CA THR A 77 -14.53 -3.64 3.10
C THR A 77 -14.22 -3.21 1.65
N ALA A 78 -12.96 -2.91 1.31
CA ALA A 78 -12.56 -2.57 -0.05
C ALA A 78 -12.34 -3.83 -0.88
N ILE A 79 -13.41 -4.33 -1.51
CA ILE A 79 -13.45 -5.60 -2.28
C ILE A 79 -12.42 -5.64 -3.45
N ASN A 80 -11.94 -4.50 -3.94
CA ASN A 80 -11.00 -4.41 -5.08
C ASN A 80 -9.52 -4.68 -4.73
N LEU A 81 -9.23 -5.20 -3.54
CA LEU A 81 -7.87 -5.58 -3.17
C LEU A 81 -7.55 -7.05 -3.41
N SER A 82 -8.52 -7.92 -3.75
CA SER A 82 -8.36 -9.39 -3.87
C SER A 82 -7.05 -9.90 -4.47
#